data_AF-A0A7L1GU67-F1
#
_entry.id   AF-A0A7L1GU67-F1
#
_cell.length_a   1.000
_cell.length_b   1.000
_cell.length_c   1.000
_cell.angle_alpha   90.00
_cell.angle_beta   90.00
_cell.angle_gamma   90.00
#
_symmetry.space_group_name_H-M   'P 1'
#
loop_
_entity.id
_entity.type
_entity.pdbx_description
1 polymer ?
#
loop_
_entity_poly.entity_id
_entity_poly.type
_entity_poly.pdbx_seq_one_letter_code
_entity_poly.pdbx_strand_id
1 'polypeptide(L)'
;FSEMPTDNFVESSFWNFDALFQPQQHPARDQHDTFFLQDPAEAPQLPPGYTSKVKKVHSQGGYGSQGYKSEWRLEEARRNLLRTHTTAASARLLYRLAQQ
;
A
#
# COMPACT_ATOMS: atom_id res chain seq x y z
N PHE A 1 -18.11 9.77 -14.70
CA PHE A 1 -17.45 9.64 -13.39
C PHE A 1 -18.51 9.24 -12.37
N SER A 2 -18.15 8.37 -11.44
CA SER A 2 -19.00 7.99 -10.31
C SER A 2 -18.20 8.25 -9.04
N GLU A 3 -18.86 8.68 -7.98
CA GLU A 3 -18.22 8.88 -6.68
C GLU A 3 -17.64 7.55 -6.16
N MET A 4 -16.41 7.61 -5.64
CA MET A 4 -15.74 6.46 -5.05
C MET A 4 -15.90 6.50 -3.52
N PRO A 5 -16.13 5.36 -2.85
CA PRO A 5 -16.17 5.33 -1.39
C PRO A 5 -14.79 5.69 -0.81
N THR A 6 -14.78 6.55 0.21
CA THR A 6 -13.57 7.06 0.88
C THR A 6 -13.69 7.03 2.40
N ASP A 7 -14.61 6.20 2.92
CA ASP A 7 -15.07 6.00 4.29
C ASP A 7 -14.03 5.35 5.23
N ASN A 8 -12.76 5.74 5.06
CA ASN A 8 -11.64 5.28 5.86
C ASN A 8 -10.54 6.36 5.95
N PHE A 9 -10.41 6.96 7.13
CA PHE A 9 -9.26 7.85 7.41
C PHE A 9 -7.98 7.05 7.68
N VAL A 10 -8.13 5.87 8.27
CA VAL A 10 -7.02 4.95 8.51
C VAL A 10 -6.80 4.09 7.28
N GLU A 11 -5.56 4.01 6.84
CA GLU A 11 -5.10 3.09 5.79
C GLU A 11 -3.93 2.26 6.28
N SER A 12 -3.78 1.07 5.70
CA SER A 12 -2.52 0.35 5.81
C SER A 12 -1.50 0.96 4.85
N SER A 13 -0.23 0.94 5.23
CA SER A 13 0.88 1.34 4.37
C SER A 13 0.87 0.58 3.03
N PHE A 14 0.36 -0.66 3.02
CA PHE A 14 0.13 -1.40 1.79
C PHE A 14 -0.75 -0.66 0.79
N TRP A 15 -1.94 -0.21 1.19
CA TRP A 15 -2.86 0.47 0.27
C TRP A 15 -2.46 1.91 -0.01
N ASN A 16 -1.86 2.58 0.99
CA ASN A 16 -1.43 3.95 0.84
C ASN A 16 -0.15 4.08 0.01
N PHE A 17 0.73 3.07 -0.02
CA PHE A 17 2.02 3.17 -0.72
C PHE A 17 2.33 1.95 -1.60
N ASP A 18 2.37 0.74 -1.04
CA ASP A 18 2.95 -0.42 -1.74
C ASP A 18 2.12 -0.83 -2.97
N ALA A 19 0.79 -0.80 -2.88
CA ALA A 19 -0.13 -1.11 -3.98
C ALA A 19 -0.03 -0.10 -5.15
N LEU A 20 0.44 1.12 -4.86
CA LEU A 20 0.70 2.17 -5.84
C LEU A 20 2.12 2.10 -6.41
N PHE A 21 2.86 1.03 -6.11
CA PHE A 21 4.25 0.85 -6.50
C PHE A 21 5.20 1.90 -5.94
N GLN A 22 4.88 2.54 -4.80
CA GLN A 22 5.80 3.45 -4.11
C GLN A 22 6.77 2.65 -3.22
N PRO A 23 8.10 2.78 -3.38
CA PRO A 23 9.07 1.95 -2.66
C PRO A 23 9.06 2.21 -1.15
N GLN A 24 9.45 1.20 -0.37
CA GLN A 24 9.45 1.30 1.11
C GLN A 24 10.47 2.29 1.65
N GLN A 25 11.55 2.56 0.90
CA GLN A 25 12.59 3.52 1.26
C GLN A 25 12.26 4.96 0.81
N HIS A 26 11.05 5.22 0.31
CA HIS A 26 10.67 6.55 -0.19
C HIS A 26 10.54 7.57 0.96
N PRO A 27 11.12 8.79 0.85
CA PRO A 27 11.08 9.80 1.92
C PRO A 27 9.68 10.13 2.44
N ALA A 28 8.68 10.17 1.55
CA ALA A 28 7.29 10.42 1.95
C ALA A 28 6.68 9.37 2.92
N ARG A 29 7.38 8.26 3.20
CA ARG A 29 6.99 7.24 4.19
C ARG A 29 7.65 7.45 5.55
N ASP A 30 8.48 8.48 5.70
CA ASP A 30 9.13 8.82 6.95
C ASP A 30 8.10 9.28 8.00
N GLN A 31 8.39 9.05 9.27
CA GLN A 31 7.54 9.43 10.41
C GLN A 31 7.34 10.96 10.49
N HIS A 32 8.27 11.75 9.96
CA HIS A 32 8.12 13.21 9.91
C HIS A 32 7.05 13.67 8.92
N ASP A 33 6.79 12.87 7.86
CA ASP A 33 5.84 13.21 6.78
C ASP A 33 4.51 12.44 6.90
N THR A 34 4.48 11.36 7.68
CA THR A 34 3.35 10.43 7.77
C THR A 34 2.93 10.19 9.23
N PHE A 35 1.66 10.44 9.53
CA PHE A 35 1.06 10.10 10.82
C PHE A 35 0.77 8.60 10.91
N PHE A 36 1.71 7.83 11.48
CA PHE A 36 1.50 6.42 11.82
C PHE A 36 0.64 6.26 13.07
N LEU A 37 -0.15 5.20 13.12
CA LEU A 37 -0.96 4.88 14.29
C LEU A 37 -0.16 4.10 15.33
N GLN A 38 -0.44 4.39 16.60
CA GLN A 38 0.00 3.58 17.73
C GLN A 38 -1.03 2.48 18.07
N ASP A 39 -2.32 2.76 17.91
CA ASP A 39 -3.41 1.80 18.13
C ASP A 39 -4.60 2.10 17.18
N PRO A 40 -5.02 1.15 16.31
CA PRO A 40 -4.33 -0.09 15.99
C PRO A 40 -3.08 0.17 15.13
N ALA A 41 -1.89 -0.21 15.60
CA ALA A 41 -0.63 0.00 14.88
C ALA A 41 -0.53 -0.79 13.56
N GLU A 42 -1.15 -1.96 13.49
CA GLU A 42 -1.07 -2.86 12.34
C GLU A 42 -2.44 -3.19 11.76
N ALA A 43 -2.49 -3.33 10.43
CA ALA A 43 -3.63 -3.87 9.73
C ALA A 43 -3.80 -5.36 10.08
N PRO A 44 -5.03 -5.78 10.46
CA PRO A 44 -5.28 -7.17 10.83
C PRO A 44 -5.06 -8.12 9.63
N GLN A 45 -5.39 -7.66 8.42
CA GLN A 45 -5.27 -8.45 7.20
C GLN A 45 -4.88 -7.59 6.00
N LEU A 46 -4.06 -8.17 5.13
CA LEU A 46 -3.77 -7.68 3.78
C LEU A 46 -4.20 -8.76 2.76
N PRO A 47 -4.57 -8.41 1.53
CA PRO A 47 -5.03 -9.40 0.53
C PRO A 47 -3.89 -10.35 0.12
N PRO A 48 -3.81 -11.59 0.63
CA PRO A 48 -2.57 -12.37 0.62
C PRO A 48 -2.05 -12.68 -0.79
N GLY A 49 -2.96 -12.97 -1.73
CA GLY A 49 -2.61 -13.21 -3.14
C GLY A 49 -2.09 -11.96 -3.86
N TYR A 50 -2.63 -10.78 -3.55
CA TYR A 50 -2.19 -9.52 -4.15
C TYR A 50 -0.92 -8.99 -3.47
N THR A 51 -0.85 -9.05 -2.14
CA THR A 51 0.35 -8.68 -1.37
C THR A 51 1.58 -9.48 -1.80
N SER A 52 1.43 -10.78 -2.07
CA SER A 52 2.53 -11.62 -2.58
C SER A 52 3.02 -11.17 -3.97
N LYS A 53 2.09 -10.78 -4.86
CA LYS A 53 2.43 -10.24 -6.19
C LYS A 53 3.16 -8.89 -6.06
N VAL A 54 2.65 -7.98 -5.22
CA VAL A 54 3.28 -6.68 -4.95
C VAL A 54 4.69 -6.88 -4.39
N LYS A 55 4.86 -7.72 -3.36
CA LYS A 55 6.18 -8.08 -2.81
C LYS A 55 7.15 -8.55 -3.90
N LYS A 56 6.71 -9.48 -4.76
CA LYS A 56 7.54 -10.01 -5.84
C LYS A 56 7.97 -8.92 -6.81
N VAL A 57 7.03 -8.11 -7.30
CA VAL A 57 7.34 -7.08 -8.32
C VAL A 57 8.19 -5.95 -7.74
N HIS A 58 7.93 -5.54 -6.50
CA HIS A 58 8.78 -4.55 -5.82
C HIS A 58 10.22 -5.03 -5.67
N SER A 59 10.43 -6.27 -5.23
CA SER A 59 11.78 -6.77 -4.93
C SER A 59 12.53 -7.33 -6.14
N GLN A 60 11.88 -8.17 -6.94
CA GLN A 60 12.51 -8.95 -8.02
C GLN A 60 12.10 -8.48 -9.42
N GLY A 61 11.11 -7.59 -9.52
CA GLY A 61 10.51 -7.21 -10.78
C GLY A 61 9.47 -8.20 -11.30
N GLY A 62 9.02 -7.96 -12.52
CA GLY A 62 7.89 -8.63 -13.14
C GLY A 62 7.17 -7.71 -14.11
N TYR A 63 6.31 -8.27 -14.97
CA TYR A 63 5.53 -7.50 -15.95
C TYR A 63 6.39 -6.57 -16.85
N GLY A 64 7.63 -6.98 -17.17
CA GLY A 64 8.59 -6.18 -17.95
C GLY A 64 9.44 -5.19 -17.13
N SER A 65 9.15 -5.01 -15.84
CA SER A 65 9.95 -4.18 -14.93
C SER A 65 11.03 -5.00 -14.21
N GLN A 66 12.15 -4.35 -13.86
CA GLN A 66 13.23 -4.91 -13.03
C GLN A 66 12.96 -4.79 -11.52
N GLY A 67 11.85 -4.17 -11.11
CA GLY A 67 11.57 -3.87 -9.71
C GLY A 67 12.54 -2.84 -9.12
N TYR A 68 12.49 -2.68 -7.80
CA TYR A 68 13.39 -1.81 -7.04
C TYR A 68 14.68 -2.51 -6.59
N LYS A 69 14.78 -3.84 -6.76
CA LYS A 69 15.95 -4.64 -6.36
C LYS A 69 16.31 -4.46 -4.89
N SER A 70 15.32 -4.21 -4.04
CA SER A 70 15.45 -4.06 -2.60
C SER A 70 14.55 -5.06 -1.87
N GLU A 71 14.88 -5.31 -0.60
CA GLU A 71 14.01 -6.13 0.26
C GLU A 71 12.67 -5.42 0.48
N TRP A 72 11.57 -6.15 0.29
CA TRP A 72 10.22 -5.69 0.61
C TRP A 72 9.73 -6.41 1.87
N ARG A 73 9.44 -5.62 2.90
CA ARG A 73 9.10 -6.04 4.26
C ARG A 73 7.61 -6.02 4.49
N LEU A 74 7.05 -7.13 4.95
CA LEU A 74 5.60 -7.27 5.17
C LEU A 74 5.14 -6.42 6.35
N GLU A 75 5.97 -6.37 7.39
CA GLU A 75 5.79 -5.56 8.59
C GLU A 75 5.58 -4.08 8.24
N GLU A 76 6.38 -3.51 7.34
CA GLU A 76 6.21 -2.11 6.89
C GLU A 76 4.88 -1.89 6.16
N ALA A 77 4.43 -2.88 5.38
CA ALA A 77 3.16 -2.80 4.66
C ALA A 77 1.94 -2.92 5.58
N ARG A 78 2.09 -3.57 6.75
CA ARG A 78 1.03 -3.72 7.74
C ARG A 78 0.82 -2.49 8.60
N ARG A 79 1.83 -1.62 8.76
CA ARG A 79 1.71 -0.42 9.61
C ARG A 79 0.56 0.47 9.14
N ASN A 80 -0.35 0.79 10.06
CA ASN A 80 -1.45 1.71 9.82
C ASN A 80 -0.99 3.16 9.96
N LEU A 81 -1.64 4.02 9.18
CA LEU A 81 -1.40 5.45 9.13
C LEU A 81 -2.70 6.20 8.86
N LEU A 82 -2.71 7.50 9.10
CA LEU A 82 -3.72 8.38 8.54
C LEU A 82 -3.44 8.59 7.05
N ARG A 83 -4.42 8.29 6.20
CA ARG A 83 -4.31 8.32 4.74
C ARG A 83 -3.71 9.65 4.27
N THR A 84 -2.60 9.59 3.55
CA THR A 84 -1.87 10.79 3.10
C THR A 84 -2.45 11.38 1.80
N HIS A 85 -3.13 10.55 0.99
CA HIS A 85 -3.75 10.98 -0.26
C HIS A 85 -4.87 10.03 -0.71
N THR A 86 -5.84 10.55 -1.48
CA THR A 86 -7.01 9.78 -1.95
C THR A 86 -6.69 8.74 -3.03
N THR A 87 -5.49 8.75 -3.61
CA THR A 87 -5.02 7.70 -4.54
C THR A 87 -5.08 6.29 -3.93
N ALA A 88 -4.98 6.17 -2.61
CA ALA A 88 -5.18 4.91 -1.89
C ALA A 88 -6.60 4.35 -2.08
N ALA A 89 -7.62 5.22 -2.08
CA ALA A 89 -9.00 4.83 -2.34
C ALA A 89 -9.17 4.36 -3.79
N SER A 90 -8.52 5.04 -4.74
CA SER A 90 -8.48 4.60 -6.15
C SER A 90 -7.82 3.22 -6.30
N ALA A 91 -6.72 2.95 -5.58
CA ALA A 91 -6.05 1.64 -5.60
C ALA A 91 -6.99 0.52 -5.13
N ARG A 92 -7.73 0.75 -4.04
CA ARG A 92 -8.73 -0.20 -3.53
C ARG A 92 -9.85 -0.45 -4.54
N LEU A 93 -10.36 0.60 -5.18
CA LEU A 93 -11.42 0.45 -6.18
C LEU A 93 -10.92 -0.30 -7.43
N LEU A 94 -9.76 0.07 -7.97
CA LEU A 94 -9.17 -0.60 -9.13
C LEU A 94 -8.90 -2.08 -8.84
N TYR A 95 -8.38 -2.38 -7.64
CA TYR A 95 -8.21 -3.77 -7.21
C TYR A 95 -9.55 -4.53 -7.19
N ARG A 96 -10.60 -3.93 -6.62
CA ARG A 96 -11.95 -4.54 -6.57
C ARG A 96 -12.52 -4.79 -7.97
N LEU A 97 -12.41 -3.81 -8.87
CA LEU A 97 -12.87 -3.95 -10.26
C LEU A 97 -12.11 -5.05 -11.00
N ALA A 98 -10.81 -5.22 -10.73
CA ALA A 98 -9.99 -6.27 -11.34
C ALA A 98 -10.29 -7.70 -10.81
N GLN A 99 -11.16 -7.86 -9.81
CA GLN A 99 -11.63 -9.17 -9.33
C GLN A 99 -13.02 -9.55 -9.89
N GLN A 100 -13.61 -8.72 -10.74
CA GLN A 100 -14.84 -9.02 -11.47
C GLN A 100 -14.53 -9.78 -12.76
#